data_AF-A0A969CMG4-F1
#
_entry.id   AF-A0A969CMG4-F1
#
_cell.length_a   1.000
_cell.length_b   1.000
_cell.length_c   1.000
_cell.angle_alpha   90.00
_cell.angle_beta   90.00
_cell.angle_gamma   90.00
#
_symmetry.space_group_name_H-M   'P 1'
#
loop_
_entity.id
_entity.type
_entity.pdbx_description
1 polymer ?
#
loop_
_entity_poly.entity_id
_entity_poly.type
_entity_poly.pdbx_seq_one_letter_code
_entity_poly.pdbx_strand_id
1 'polypeptide(L)'
;MTLLKKLSIAAASSVAAFLALASFATDAAQAALFKLSFSGEANGYVIYDSDTPRGEKAYPEANIELYPEAVKEYKIDLGEYGVYEGTTANANVYFSRSTVDTSIPTSYEADVFGLEVRDEDNPEATFLVDFYYQKDSFGGSFDLPTSLPSGAYIDVRTASAPQQYNESLFRGSVTTRLEKIPEPTSSVALLGTGAWFILRRRQRQKTQLKVCAQTCRG
;
A
#
# COMPACT_ATOMS: atom_id res chain seq x y z
N MET A 1 -55.60 -6.04 12.37
CA MET A 1 -54.68 -4.89 12.55
C MET A 1 -53.49 -5.32 13.40
N THR A 2 -52.47 -5.99 12.85
CA THR A 2 -51.31 -6.42 13.69
C THR A 2 -50.04 -6.78 12.90
N LEU A 3 -49.88 -6.34 11.65
CA LEU A 3 -48.74 -6.75 10.80
C LEU A 3 -48.01 -5.61 10.07
N LEU A 4 -48.25 -4.35 10.45
CA LEU A 4 -47.65 -3.16 9.81
C LEU A 4 -46.74 -2.32 10.71
N LYS A 5 -46.44 -2.76 11.93
CA LYS A 5 -45.62 -1.98 12.90
C LYS A 5 -44.22 -2.52 13.20
N LYS A 6 -43.70 -3.50 12.44
CA LYS A 6 -42.37 -4.09 12.70
C LYS A 6 -41.26 -3.74 11.70
N LEU A 7 -41.52 -2.89 10.70
CA LEU A 7 -40.51 -2.53 9.69
C LEU A 7 -39.88 -1.14 9.86
N SER A 8 -40.14 -0.43 10.97
CA SER A 8 -39.74 0.99 11.10
C SER A 8 -38.51 1.27 11.98
N ILE A 9 -37.78 0.26 12.47
CA ILE A 9 -36.63 0.52 13.38
C ILE A 9 -35.28 0.08 12.79
N ALA A 10 -35.25 -0.78 11.76
CA ALA A 10 -33.99 -1.23 11.15
C ALA A 10 -33.37 -0.24 10.15
N ALA A 11 -34.06 0.87 9.82
CA ALA A 11 -33.58 1.83 8.81
C ALA A 11 -32.89 3.08 9.40
N ALA A 12 -32.87 3.25 10.72
CA ALA A 12 -32.26 4.41 11.37
C ALA A 12 -30.81 4.16 11.86
N SER A 13 -30.36 2.90 11.94
CA SER A 13 -29.03 2.55 12.44
C SER A 13 -27.94 2.51 11.35
N SER A 14 -28.29 2.40 10.07
CA SER A 14 -27.30 2.33 8.98
C SER A 14 -26.79 3.69 8.51
N VAL A 15 -27.52 4.79 8.76
CA VAL A 15 -27.08 6.14 8.39
C VAL A 15 -26.12 6.73 9.42
N ALA A 16 -26.31 6.41 10.71
CA ALA A 16 -25.40 6.85 11.78
C ALA A 16 -24.02 6.19 11.70
N ALA A 17 -23.96 4.90 11.32
CA ALA A 17 -22.69 4.20 11.09
C ALA A 17 -21.93 4.73 9.86
N PHE A 18 -22.65 5.16 8.81
CA PHE A 18 -22.04 5.76 7.62
C PHE A 18 -21.61 7.22 7.81
N LEU A 19 -22.27 7.97 8.70
CA LEU A 19 -21.84 9.33 9.06
C LEU A 19 -20.68 9.33 10.07
N ALA A 20 -20.58 8.32 10.93
CA ALA A 20 -19.44 8.15 11.84
C ALA A 20 -18.13 7.83 11.09
N LEU A 21 -18.18 7.17 9.93
CA LEU A 21 -17.03 6.96 9.06
C LEU A 21 -16.70 8.18 8.17
N ALA A 22 -17.63 9.10 7.98
CA ALA A 22 -17.43 10.31 7.17
C ALA A 22 -16.86 11.51 7.95
N SER A 23 -16.66 11.36 9.27
CA SER A 23 -16.23 12.43 10.17
C SER A 23 -14.71 12.47 10.44
N PHE A 24 -13.93 11.54 9.88
CA PHE A 24 -12.46 11.59 9.93
C PHE A 24 -11.93 12.25 8.65
N ALA A 25 -12.30 13.50 8.45
CA ALA A 25 -11.63 14.40 7.53
C ALA A 25 -11.00 15.51 8.37
N THR A 26 -9.71 15.38 8.65
CA THR A 26 -8.71 16.41 8.99
C THR A 26 -7.45 15.60 9.33
N ASP A 27 -6.57 15.34 8.35
CA ASP A 27 -5.57 16.34 7.94
C ASP A 27 -5.22 16.25 6.44
N ALA A 28 -4.89 17.39 5.83
CA ALA A 28 -4.44 17.47 4.45
C ALA A 28 -2.91 17.24 4.35
N ALA A 29 -2.46 16.15 4.93
CA ALA A 29 -1.23 15.46 4.58
C ALA A 29 -1.65 14.02 4.23
N GLN A 30 -2.35 13.86 3.10
CA GLN A 30 -2.79 12.54 2.65
C GLN A 30 -1.58 11.76 2.15
N ALA A 31 -1.26 10.68 2.86
CA ALA A 31 -0.22 9.71 2.54
C ALA A 31 -0.11 9.44 1.04
N ALA A 32 1.03 9.78 0.43
CA ALA A 32 1.32 9.39 -0.94
C ALA A 32 1.68 7.90 -0.99
N LEU A 33 0.67 7.06 -1.23
CA LEU A 33 0.87 5.63 -1.43
C LEU A 33 1.49 5.36 -2.81
N PHE A 34 2.52 4.53 -2.84
CA PHE A 34 3.16 4.05 -4.06
C PHE A 34 3.09 2.53 -4.13
N LYS A 35 2.86 2.01 -5.34
CA LYS A 35 2.91 0.59 -5.66
C LYS A 35 4.15 0.30 -6.50
N LEU A 36 5.13 -0.38 -5.92
CA LEU A 36 6.21 -1.03 -6.65
C LEU A 36 5.71 -2.39 -7.11
N SER A 37 5.59 -2.61 -8.42
CA SER A 37 5.34 -3.93 -9.00
C SER A 37 6.62 -4.43 -9.68
N PHE A 38 6.86 -5.73 -9.63
CA PHE A 38 8.01 -6.33 -10.30
C PHE A 38 7.62 -7.66 -10.97
N SER A 39 8.30 -7.98 -12.07
CA SER A 39 8.04 -9.19 -12.85
C SER A 39 9.30 -9.76 -13.49
N GLY A 40 9.34 -11.09 -13.60
CA GLY A 40 10.48 -11.86 -14.10
C GLY A 40 10.41 -13.30 -13.57
N GLU A 41 11.57 -13.82 -13.15
CA GLU A 41 11.65 -15.10 -12.42
C GLU A 41 11.01 -15.03 -11.02
N ALA A 42 11.05 -13.84 -10.40
CA ALA A 42 10.21 -13.48 -9.26
C ALA A 42 9.20 -12.41 -9.68
N ASN A 43 8.00 -12.47 -9.12
CA ASN A 43 6.90 -11.58 -9.46
C ASN A 43 6.22 -11.08 -8.19
N GLY A 44 5.71 -9.86 -8.20
CA GLY A 44 5.05 -9.35 -7.00
C GLY A 44 4.78 -7.88 -7.03
N TYR A 45 4.32 -7.39 -5.88
CA TYR A 45 4.16 -5.98 -5.62
C TYR A 45 4.32 -5.65 -4.15
N VAL A 46 4.58 -4.38 -3.89
CA VAL A 46 4.72 -3.77 -2.58
C VAL A 46 4.02 -2.43 -2.64
N ILE A 47 3.12 -2.18 -1.70
CA ILE A 47 2.49 -0.88 -1.50
C ILE A 47 3.09 -0.27 -0.25
N TYR A 48 3.64 0.93 -0.36
CA TYR A 48 4.19 1.67 0.77
C TYR A 48 3.76 3.13 0.78
N ASP A 49 3.79 3.70 1.98
CA ASP A 49 3.52 5.11 2.23
C ASP A 49 4.83 5.90 2.23
N SER A 50 5.04 6.75 1.22
CA SER A 50 6.28 7.53 1.10
C SER A 50 6.44 8.60 2.17
N ASP A 51 5.36 8.96 2.88
CA ASP A 51 5.36 9.97 3.93
C ASP A 51 5.63 9.36 5.32
N THR A 52 5.91 8.05 5.37
CA THR A 52 6.29 7.37 6.61
C THR A 52 7.53 8.02 7.22
N PRO A 53 7.52 8.42 8.50
CA PRO A 53 8.68 9.01 9.14
C PRO A 53 9.81 8.00 9.26
N ARG A 54 11.06 8.50 9.18
CA ARG A 54 12.25 7.70 9.43
C ARG A 54 12.25 7.20 10.88
N GLY A 55 12.58 5.92 11.06
CA GLY A 55 12.81 5.32 12.36
C GLY A 55 14.13 5.76 12.98
N GLU A 56 14.29 5.48 14.28
CA GLU A 56 15.56 5.70 14.95
C GLU A 56 16.64 4.76 14.41
N LYS A 57 17.80 5.32 14.05
CA LYS A 57 18.97 4.51 13.69
C LYS A 57 19.64 3.99 14.95
N ALA A 58 19.90 2.69 14.98
CA ALA A 58 20.79 2.09 15.98
C ALA A 58 22.23 2.67 15.89
N TYR A 59 22.66 3.06 14.68
CA TYR A 59 23.98 3.61 14.40
C TYR A 59 23.86 4.86 13.50
N PRO A 60 24.20 6.06 14.00
CA PRO A 60 24.05 7.31 13.23
C PRO A 60 24.83 7.34 11.91
N GLU A 61 25.95 6.65 11.83
CA GLU A 61 26.82 6.61 10.64
C GLU A 61 26.42 5.53 9.63
N ALA A 62 25.38 4.74 9.91
CA ALA A 62 24.96 3.70 8.99
C ALA A 62 24.36 4.31 7.72
N ASN A 63 24.80 3.82 6.55
CA ASN A 63 24.33 4.23 5.23
C ASN A 63 22.99 3.57 4.87
N ILE A 64 22.06 3.60 5.82
CA ILE A 64 20.72 3.05 5.76
C ILE A 64 19.77 3.99 6.49
N GLU A 65 18.58 4.20 5.94
CA GLU A 65 17.42 4.73 6.63
C GLU A 65 16.36 3.63 6.73
N LEU A 66 15.73 3.52 7.91
CA LEU A 66 14.68 2.56 8.20
C LEU A 66 13.36 3.31 8.23
N TYR A 67 12.33 2.72 7.65
CA TYR A 67 10.96 3.23 7.66
C TYR A 67 10.03 2.15 8.23
N PRO A 68 9.88 2.13 9.57
CA PRO A 68 9.05 1.14 10.24
C PRO A 68 7.61 1.18 9.75
N GLU A 69 7.02 0.03 9.45
CA GLU A 69 5.63 -0.12 9.00
C GLU A 69 5.27 0.71 7.73
N ALA A 70 6.26 1.12 6.94
CA ALA A 70 6.01 1.87 5.71
C ALA A 70 5.22 1.06 4.68
N VAL A 71 5.44 -0.26 4.64
CA VAL A 71 4.75 -1.17 3.73
C VAL A 71 3.37 -1.48 4.30
N LYS A 72 2.34 -1.23 3.48
CA LYS A 72 0.92 -1.43 3.83
C LYS A 72 0.32 -2.71 3.23
N GLU A 73 0.96 -3.25 2.20
CA GLU A 73 0.56 -4.49 1.56
C GLU A 73 1.74 -4.99 0.71
N TYR A 74 2.00 -6.28 0.72
CA TYR A 74 2.96 -6.88 -0.20
C TYR A 74 2.51 -8.28 -0.62
N LYS A 75 2.98 -8.67 -1.80
CA LYS A 75 2.92 -10.03 -2.31
C LYS A 75 4.16 -10.30 -3.15
N ILE A 76 4.87 -11.37 -2.84
CA ILE A 76 6.12 -11.76 -3.46
C ILE A 76 6.02 -13.25 -3.81
N ASP A 77 5.99 -13.55 -5.09
CA ASP A 77 5.94 -14.89 -5.66
C ASP A 77 7.33 -15.23 -6.21
N LEU A 78 7.96 -16.22 -5.60
CA LEU A 78 9.29 -16.72 -5.95
C LEU A 78 9.21 -18.04 -6.75
N GLY A 79 8.03 -18.37 -7.31
CA GLY A 79 7.81 -19.60 -8.06
C GLY A 79 7.95 -20.84 -7.17
N GLU A 80 8.96 -21.66 -7.42
CA GLU A 80 9.17 -22.93 -6.71
C GLU A 80 9.48 -22.74 -5.21
N TYR A 81 9.95 -21.55 -4.82
CA TYR A 81 10.25 -21.21 -3.42
C TYR A 81 9.02 -20.71 -2.65
N GLY A 82 7.89 -20.50 -3.33
CA GLY A 82 6.61 -20.16 -2.72
C GLY A 82 6.17 -18.70 -2.87
N VAL A 83 5.03 -18.39 -2.23
CA VAL A 83 4.38 -17.08 -2.27
C VAL A 83 4.28 -16.53 -0.86
N TYR A 84 4.74 -15.29 -0.69
CA TYR A 84 4.77 -14.56 0.56
C TYR A 84 3.90 -13.31 0.43
N GLU A 85 2.89 -13.17 1.28
CA GLU A 85 1.99 -12.01 1.26
C GLU A 85 1.66 -11.57 2.67
N GLY A 86 1.40 -10.28 2.85
CA GLY A 86 1.14 -9.69 4.16
C GLY A 86 0.73 -8.23 4.08
N THR A 87 0.43 -7.66 5.25
CA THR A 87 -0.17 -6.32 5.37
C THR A 87 0.72 -5.30 6.08
N THR A 88 1.85 -5.72 6.64
CA THR A 88 2.80 -4.83 7.31
C THR A 88 4.23 -5.33 7.12
N ALA A 89 5.13 -4.43 6.74
CA ALA A 89 6.57 -4.68 6.71
C ALA A 89 7.33 -3.35 6.84
N ASN A 90 8.61 -3.41 7.16
CA ASN A 90 9.48 -2.24 7.15
C ASN A 90 10.06 -2.05 5.76
N ALA A 91 10.26 -0.79 5.37
CA ALA A 91 11.04 -0.46 4.19
C ALA A 91 12.38 0.15 4.61
N ASN A 92 13.41 -0.10 3.82
CA ASN A 92 14.77 0.35 4.08
C ASN A 92 15.32 0.98 2.80
N VAL A 93 16.06 2.09 2.92
CA VAL A 93 16.79 2.69 1.81
C VAL A 93 18.25 2.77 2.20
N TYR A 94 19.14 2.15 1.44
CA TYR A 94 20.55 2.11 1.78
C TYR A 94 21.47 2.10 0.55
N PHE A 95 22.73 2.48 0.78
CA PHE A 95 23.75 2.53 -0.27
C PHE A 95 24.83 1.48 0.00
N SER A 96 24.88 0.47 -0.87
CA SER A 96 25.98 -0.48 -0.94
C SER A 96 27.17 0.23 -1.60
N ARG A 97 28.20 0.59 -0.81
CA ARG A 97 29.34 1.40 -1.26
C ARG A 97 30.66 0.85 -0.73
N SER A 98 31.66 0.81 -1.61
CA SER A 98 33.03 0.37 -1.27
C SER A 98 33.74 1.32 -0.29
N THR A 99 33.34 2.60 -0.26
CA THR A 99 33.85 3.61 0.68
C THR A 99 33.35 3.41 2.11
N VAL A 100 32.31 2.59 2.28
CA VAL A 100 31.67 2.28 3.57
C VAL A 100 32.10 0.89 4.01
N ASP A 101 32.09 -0.07 3.09
CA ASP A 101 32.50 -1.44 3.31
C ASP A 101 33.48 -1.86 2.21
N THR A 102 34.75 -2.02 2.60
CA THR A 102 35.83 -2.39 1.69
C THR A 102 35.68 -3.79 1.08
N SER A 103 34.78 -4.62 1.63
CA SER A 103 34.47 -5.94 1.07
C SER A 103 33.58 -5.86 -0.19
N ILE A 104 32.97 -4.70 -0.47
CA ILE A 104 32.11 -4.48 -1.63
C ILE A 104 32.99 -3.94 -2.78
N PRO A 105 33.23 -4.71 -3.85
CA PRO A 105 33.96 -4.21 -5.00
C PRO A 105 33.16 -3.10 -5.70
N THR A 106 33.84 -2.15 -6.34
CA THR A 106 33.19 -1.00 -6.99
C THR A 106 32.13 -1.39 -8.05
N SER A 107 32.30 -2.56 -8.68
CA SER A 107 31.34 -3.13 -9.64
C SER A 107 30.02 -3.60 -9.01
N TYR A 108 29.97 -3.75 -7.69
CA TYR A 108 28.80 -4.17 -6.92
C TYR A 108 28.20 -3.02 -6.10
N GLU A 109 28.68 -1.78 -6.31
CA GLU A 109 28.04 -0.61 -5.70
C GLU A 109 26.63 -0.43 -6.25
N ALA A 110 25.68 -0.21 -5.35
CA ALA A 110 24.27 -0.21 -5.66
C ALA A 110 23.48 0.70 -4.73
N ASP A 111 22.40 1.25 -5.26
CA ASP A 111 21.35 1.90 -4.48
C ASP A 111 20.30 0.85 -4.18
N VAL A 112 19.94 0.67 -2.92
CA VAL A 112 19.12 -0.46 -2.50
C VAL A 112 17.85 0.00 -1.83
N PHE A 113 16.73 -0.49 -2.35
CA PHE A 113 15.44 -0.43 -1.68
C PHE A 113 15.18 -1.82 -1.08
N GLY A 114 15.19 -1.92 0.24
CA GLY A 114 15.03 -3.16 0.97
C GLY A 114 13.68 -3.24 1.66
N LEU A 115 13.16 -4.45 1.83
CA LEU A 115 12.00 -4.76 2.65
C LEU A 115 12.42 -5.73 3.74
N GLU A 116 12.01 -5.44 4.96
CA GLU A 116 12.12 -6.38 6.07
C GLU A 116 10.72 -6.82 6.46
N VAL A 117 10.39 -8.04 6.06
CA VAL A 117 9.13 -8.70 6.39
C VAL A 117 9.35 -9.45 7.69
N ARG A 118 8.82 -8.91 8.79
CA ARG A 118 8.86 -9.58 10.09
C ARG A 118 7.60 -10.41 10.29
N ASP A 119 7.79 -11.65 10.69
CA ASP A 119 6.74 -12.44 11.32
C ASP A 119 6.89 -12.26 12.83
N GLU A 120 5.93 -11.57 13.46
CA GLU A 120 5.96 -11.26 14.90
C GLU A 120 5.83 -12.51 15.76
N ASP A 121 5.11 -13.52 15.27
CA ASP A 121 4.88 -14.79 15.97
C ASP A 121 6.04 -15.77 15.74
N ASN A 122 6.78 -15.60 14.65
CA ASN A 122 7.95 -16.38 14.34
C ASN A 122 9.10 -15.50 13.80
N PRO A 123 9.96 -14.94 14.66
CA PRO A 123 11.11 -14.14 14.23
C PRO A 123 12.06 -14.88 13.28
N GLU A 124 12.09 -16.22 13.35
CA GLU A 124 12.86 -17.07 12.44
C GLU A 124 12.25 -17.15 11.03
N ALA A 125 11.03 -16.65 10.81
CA ALA A 125 10.40 -16.48 9.50
C ALA A 125 10.48 -15.04 8.99
N THR A 126 11.39 -14.22 9.54
CA THR A 126 11.68 -12.89 8.97
C THR A 126 12.41 -13.06 7.64
N PHE A 127 12.02 -12.32 6.61
CA PHE A 127 12.71 -12.31 5.31
C PHE A 127 13.13 -10.90 4.93
N LEU A 128 14.28 -10.81 4.27
CA LEU A 128 14.81 -9.60 3.66
C LEU A 128 14.66 -9.68 2.14
N VAL A 129 14.16 -8.63 1.54
CA VAL A 129 13.98 -8.53 0.09
C VAL A 129 14.63 -7.24 -0.39
N ASP A 130 15.75 -7.36 -1.08
CA ASP A 130 16.54 -6.22 -1.52
C ASP A 130 16.48 -6.05 -3.02
N PHE A 131 16.07 -4.86 -3.46
CA PHE A 131 16.12 -4.43 -4.86
C PHE A 131 17.36 -3.57 -5.08
N TYR A 132 18.35 -4.14 -5.76
CA TYR A 132 19.59 -3.49 -6.14
C TYR A 132 19.42 -2.77 -7.46
N TYR A 133 19.61 -1.44 -7.42
CA TYR A 133 19.67 -0.56 -8.57
C TYR A 133 21.10 -0.11 -8.80
N GLN A 134 21.38 0.36 -10.02
CA GLN A 134 22.70 0.92 -10.33
C GLN A 134 23.04 2.06 -9.37
N LYS A 135 24.32 2.17 -9.01
CA LYS A 135 24.85 3.27 -8.20
C LYS A 135 24.28 4.62 -8.66
N ASP A 136 23.86 5.43 -7.69
CA ASP A 136 23.37 6.80 -7.84
C ASP A 136 21.99 6.91 -8.53
N SER A 137 21.27 5.80 -8.69
CA SER A 137 19.88 5.79 -9.19
C SER A 137 18.90 6.58 -8.31
N PHE A 138 19.19 6.71 -7.00
CA PHE A 138 18.36 7.47 -6.06
C PHE A 138 18.86 8.91 -5.87
N GLY A 139 19.90 9.33 -6.63
CA GLY A 139 20.46 10.68 -6.53
C GLY A 139 21.07 11.01 -5.16
N GLY A 140 21.45 9.99 -4.38
CA GLY A 140 21.95 10.15 -3.01
C GLY A 140 20.87 10.40 -1.96
N SER A 141 19.59 10.30 -2.30
CA SER A 141 18.50 10.38 -1.33
C SER A 141 18.26 9.06 -0.61
N PHE A 142 18.09 9.15 0.71
CA PHE A 142 17.61 8.04 1.53
C PHE A 142 16.09 8.06 1.74
N ASP A 143 15.37 8.99 1.11
CA ASP A 143 13.91 9.02 1.15
C ASP A 143 13.32 7.79 0.46
N LEU A 144 12.12 7.38 0.89
CA LEU A 144 11.37 6.34 0.19
C LEU A 144 11.20 6.76 -1.29
N PRO A 145 11.57 5.90 -2.25
CA PRO A 145 11.69 6.31 -3.64
C PRO A 145 10.31 6.64 -4.23
N THR A 146 10.16 7.78 -4.92
CA THR A 146 8.93 8.08 -5.69
C THR A 146 9.10 7.82 -7.19
N SER A 147 10.28 7.37 -7.59
CA SER A 147 10.65 6.92 -8.95
C SER A 147 11.75 5.89 -8.86
N LEU A 148 11.73 4.87 -9.71
CA LEU A 148 12.73 3.81 -9.75
C LEU A 148 13.10 3.48 -11.22
N PRO A 149 14.35 3.06 -11.50
CA PRO A 149 14.71 2.48 -12.79
C PRO A 149 13.84 1.26 -13.13
N SER A 150 13.60 1.00 -14.41
CA SER A 150 12.72 -0.09 -14.86
C SER A 150 13.27 -1.50 -14.64
N GLY A 151 14.47 -1.65 -14.08
CA GLY A 151 15.10 -2.95 -13.81
C GLY A 151 15.87 -2.92 -12.50
N ALA A 152 15.81 -4.03 -11.77
CA ALA A 152 16.55 -4.26 -10.54
C ALA A 152 17.09 -5.69 -10.53
N TYR A 153 18.19 -5.89 -9.81
CA TYR A 153 18.55 -7.21 -9.32
C TYR A 153 17.90 -7.41 -7.96
N ILE A 154 17.20 -8.51 -7.74
CA ILE A 154 16.55 -8.81 -6.46
C ILE A 154 17.31 -9.92 -5.74
N ASP A 155 17.52 -9.77 -4.43
CA ASP A 155 18.01 -10.82 -3.53
C ASP A 155 16.99 -11.00 -2.40
N VAL A 156 16.50 -12.23 -2.23
CA VAL A 156 15.60 -12.60 -1.13
C VAL A 156 16.33 -13.54 -0.20
N ARG A 157 16.41 -13.16 1.07
CA ARG A 157 17.17 -13.87 2.11
C ARG A 157 16.30 -14.15 3.32
N THR A 158 16.56 -15.25 3.99
CA THR A 158 16.06 -15.45 5.35
C THR A 158 16.82 -14.54 6.32
N ALA A 159 16.10 -13.97 7.29
CA ALA A 159 16.70 -13.30 8.44
C ALA A 159 16.80 -14.25 9.66
N SER A 160 16.45 -15.55 9.49
CA SER A 160 16.50 -16.59 10.52
C SER A 160 17.93 -16.91 10.97
N ALA A 161 18.07 -17.13 12.29
CA ALA A 161 19.16 -17.77 13.08
C ALA A 161 20.64 -17.58 12.63
N PRO A 162 21.60 -17.41 13.56
CA PRO A 162 23.01 -17.12 13.25
C PRO A 162 23.73 -18.06 12.27
N GLN A 163 23.21 -19.28 12.05
CA GLN A 163 23.77 -20.28 11.15
C GLN A 163 23.26 -20.18 9.70
N GLN A 164 22.12 -19.50 9.46
CA GLN A 164 21.51 -19.29 8.14
C GLN A 164 21.43 -17.80 7.76
N TYR A 165 21.98 -16.94 8.61
CA TYR A 165 22.04 -15.50 8.39
C TYR A 165 22.69 -15.23 7.02
N ASN A 166 21.92 -14.65 6.10
CA ASN A 166 22.30 -14.31 4.72
C ASN A 166 22.30 -15.43 3.67
N GLU A 167 21.69 -16.59 3.91
CA GLU A 167 21.46 -17.53 2.80
C GLU A 167 20.35 -16.99 1.87
N SER A 168 20.70 -16.79 0.60
CA SER A 168 19.75 -16.33 -0.42
C SER A 168 18.84 -17.46 -0.86
N LEU A 169 17.55 -17.25 -0.69
CA LEU A 169 16.47 -18.09 -1.22
C LEU A 169 16.28 -17.89 -2.71
N PHE A 170 16.42 -16.65 -3.16
CA PHE A 170 16.24 -16.29 -4.56
C PHE A 170 17.15 -15.13 -4.95
N ARG A 171 17.70 -15.20 -6.16
CA ARG A 171 18.49 -14.13 -6.76
C ARG A 171 18.20 -14.07 -8.25
N GLY A 172 17.88 -12.89 -8.76
CA GLY A 172 17.54 -12.75 -10.18
C GLY A 172 17.36 -11.31 -10.63
N SER A 173 17.21 -11.12 -11.95
CA SER A 173 16.85 -9.82 -12.50
C SER A 173 15.33 -9.72 -12.66
N VAL A 174 14.77 -8.58 -12.26
CA VAL A 174 13.34 -8.28 -12.39
C VAL A 174 13.14 -6.95 -13.11
N THR A 175 12.07 -6.87 -13.89
CA THR A 175 11.56 -5.59 -14.39
C THR A 175 10.73 -4.96 -13.30
N THR A 176 10.97 -3.69 -12.97
CA THR A 176 10.21 -2.97 -11.94
C THR A 176 9.40 -1.83 -12.52
N ARG A 177 8.28 -1.52 -11.88
CA ARG A 177 7.38 -0.41 -12.23
C ARG A 177 6.86 0.20 -10.94
N LEU A 178 7.06 1.51 -10.79
CA LEU A 178 6.55 2.25 -9.64
C LEU A 178 5.38 3.14 -10.09
N GLU A 179 4.26 3.04 -9.36
CA GLU A 179 3.05 3.80 -9.66
C GLU A 179 2.57 4.52 -8.40
N LYS A 180 2.26 5.81 -8.50
CA LYS A 180 1.53 6.51 -7.44
C LYS A 180 0.10 6.00 -7.43
N ILE A 181 -0.37 5.49 -6.30
CA ILE A 181 -1.76 5.11 -6.12
C ILE A 181 -2.55 6.42 -5.97
N PRO A 182 -3.53 6.70 -6.85
CA PRO A 182 -4.35 7.89 -6.71
C PRO A 182 -5.07 7.83 -5.37
N GLU A 183 -5.04 8.94 -4.64
CA GLU A 183 -5.91 9.09 -3.49
C GLU A 183 -7.35 8.80 -3.92
N PRO A 184 -8.16 8.12 -3.09
CA PRO A 184 -9.58 8.05 -3.35
C PRO A 184 -10.12 9.47 -3.33
N THR A 185 -10.27 10.08 -4.50
CA THR A 185 -10.96 11.36 -4.66
C THR A 185 -12.32 11.19 -4.01
N SER A 186 -12.46 11.83 -2.85
CA SER A 186 -13.57 11.79 -1.92
C SER A 186 -14.90 11.28 -2.50
N SER A 187 -15.54 10.39 -1.76
CA SER A 187 -16.90 9.83 -1.92
C SER A 187 -18.02 10.86 -2.17
N VAL A 188 -17.71 12.16 -2.25
CA VAL A 188 -18.59 13.27 -2.61
C VAL A 188 -19.07 13.17 -4.06
N ALA A 189 -18.24 12.67 -5.00
CA ALA A 189 -18.66 12.49 -6.40
C ALA A 189 -19.73 11.38 -6.56
N LEU A 190 -19.68 10.33 -5.73
CA LEU A 190 -20.68 9.25 -5.70
C LEU A 190 -21.97 9.65 -4.97
N LEU A 191 -21.90 10.55 -3.98
CA LEU A 191 -23.08 11.12 -3.32
C LEU A 191 -23.81 12.16 -4.18
N GLY A 192 -23.09 12.90 -5.03
CA GLY A 192 -23.69 13.88 -5.96
C GLY A 192 -24.58 13.24 -7.03
N THR A 193 -24.18 12.08 -7.58
CA THR A 193 -24.98 11.33 -8.55
C THR A 193 -26.15 10.60 -7.89
N GLY A 194 -25.93 9.97 -6.73
CA GLY A 194 -26.98 9.29 -5.96
C GLY A 194 -28.11 10.22 -5.49
N ALA A 195 -27.77 11.41 -4.97
CA ALA A 195 -28.75 12.40 -4.53
C ALA A 195 -29.60 12.92 -5.70
N TRP A 196 -29.01 13.14 -6.89
CA TRP A 196 -29.74 13.59 -8.06
C TRP A 196 -30.73 12.52 -8.57
N PHE A 197 -30.34 11.25 -8.59
CA PHE A 197 -31.26 10.15 -8.96
C PHE A 197 -32.43 10.02 -7.98
N ILE A 198 -32.20 10.17 -6.67
CA ILE A 198 -33.26 10.10 -5.65
C ILE A 198 -34.21 11.31 -5.76
N LEU A 199 -33.69 12.53 -5.97
CA LEU A 199 -34.50 13.73 -6.17
C LEU A 199 -35.35 13.66 -7.44
N ARG A 200 -34.77 13.18 -8.55
CA ARG A 200 -35.50 13.02 -9.82
C ARG A 200 -36.60 11.96 -9.74
N ARG A 201 -36.37 10.86 -8.98
CA ARG A 201 -37.38 9.81 -8.74
C ARG A 201 -38.52 10.31 -7.85
N ARG A 202 -38.23 11.08 -6.80
CA ARG A 202 -39.25 11.70 -5.93
C ARG A 202 -40.08 12.75 -6.67
N GLN A 203 -39.49 13.53 -7.57
CA GLN A 203 -40.26 14.48 -8.39
C GLN A 203 -41.21 13.75 -9.34
N ARG A 204 -40.79 12.68 -10.04
CA ARG A 204 -41.67 11.90 -10.93
C ARG A 204 -42.85 11.24 -10.20
N GLN A 205 -42.66 10.75 -8.98
CA GLN A 205 -43.74 10.14 -8.19
C GLN A 205 -44.77 11.17 -7.69
N LYS A 206 -44.35 12.39 -7.34
CA LYS A 206 -45.28 13.46 -6.97
C LYS A 206 -46.12 13.95 -8.15
N THR A 207 -45.60 13.91 -9.38
CA THR A 207 -46.37 14.26 -10.58
C THR A 207 -47.42 13.22 -10.91
N GLN A 208 -47.14 11.91 -10.75
CA GLN A 208 -48.14 10.86 -11.01
C GLN A 208 -49.27 10.81 -9.96
N LEU A 209 -48.99 11.15 -8.70
CA LEU A 209 -50.02 11.25 -7.66
C LEU A 209 -50.98 12.43 -7.86
N LYS A 210 -50.56 13.51 -8.54
CA LYS A 210 -51.47 14.60 -8.92
C LYS A 210 -52.34 14.26 -10.13
N VAL A 211 -51.84 13.48 -11.09
CA VAL A 211 -52.60 13.10 -12.29
C VAL A 211 -53.72 12.11 -11.96
N CYS A 212 -53.53 11.16 -11.03
CA CYS A 212 -54.62 10.27 -10.61
C CYS A 212 -55.69 10.93 -9.73
N ALA A 213 -55.39 12.06 -9.08
CA ALA A 213 -56.36 12.75 -8.22
C ALA A 213 -57.33 13.67 -9.00
N GLN A 214 -57.06 13.95 -10.29
CA GLN A 214 -57.89 14.82 -11.12
C GLN A 214 -58.83 14.07 -12.09
N THR A 215 -58.70 12.75 -12.24
CA THR A 215 -59.56 11.95 -13.16
C THR A 215 -60.65 11.13 -12.45
N CYS A 216 -60.89 11.34 -11.15
CA CYS A 216 -61.97 10.66 -10.41
C CYS A 216 -63.06 11.59 -9.84
N ARG A 217 -63.22 12.80 -10.39
CA ARG A 217 -64.44 13.62 -10.20
C ARG A 217 -64.79 14.33 -11.51
N GLY A 218 -65.86 13.86 -12.14
CA GLY A 218 -66.43 14.37 -13.38
C GLY A 218 -67.27 13.28 -14.00
#